data_AF-A0A6M3IJE0-F1
#
_entry.id   AF-A0A6M3IJE0-F1
#
_cell.length_a   1.000
_cell.length_b   1.000
_cell.length_c   1.000
_cell.angle_alpha   90.00
_cell.angle_beta   90.00
_cell.angle_gamma   90.00
#
_symmetry.space_group_name_H-M   'P 1'
#
loop_
_entity.id
_entity.type
_entity.pdbx_description
1 polymer ?
#
loop_
_entity_poly.entity_id
_entity_poly.type
_entity_poly.pdbx_seq_one_letter_code
_entity_poly.pdbx_strand_id
1 'polypeptide(L)'
;MNKIEQGLKEAKEGKTTKFDLDKYITDMNKRTPWQKRIDNIIWWIRYGIWQKIEAMPREHVWDCQRIKRGFSDQDVWGFDYFLAPVIAKGCRELQRQAHGCPGDLYEKFGEEKAFEEWKMVLGKIAKTFETAQKILDNDLYIISSEEYTEEWYNKWNKIAKDIGKTKEYNCRAMTLEEIKEYEKGWKFFAKYFYNLWD
;
A
#
# COMPACT_ATOMS: atom_id res chain seq x y z
N MET A 1 -13.18 -45.78 7.64
CA MET A 1 -13.18 -44.38 8.14
C MET A 1 -12.66 -43.53 7.00
N ASN A 2 -13.48 -42.60 6.50
CA ASN A 2 -13.08 -41.70 5.42
C ASN A 2 -11.92 -40.81 5.91
N LYS A 3 -10.92 -40.51 5.07
CA LYS A 3 -9.79 -39.62 5.43
C LYS A 3 -10.27 -38.28 6.00
N ILE A 4 -11.45 -37.82 5.58
CA ILE A 4 -12.10 -36.62 6.09
C ILE A 4 -12.59 -36.78 7.54
N GLU A 5 -13.19 -37.93 7.87
CA GLU A 5 -13.67 -38.22 9.24
C GLU A 5 -12.50 -38.37 10.22
N GLN A 6 -11.40 -38.97 9.76
CA GLN A 6 -10.17 -39.07 10.53
C GLN A 6 -9.57 -37.69 10.81
N GLY A 7 -9.48 -36.83 9.80
CA GLY A 7 -8.99 -35.45 9.97
C GLY A 7 -9.87 -34.60 10.90
N LEU A 8 -11.19 -34.76 10.84
CA LEU A 8 -12.12 -34.06 11.74
C LEU A 8 -12.01 -34.54 13.20
N LYS A 9 -11.73 -35.83 13.41
CA LYS A 9 -11.52 -36.41 14.74
C LYS A 9 -10.20 -35.91 15.34
N GLU A 10 -9.13 -35.90 14.55
CA GLU A 10 -7.82 -35.41 14.97
C GLU A 10 -7.83 -33.89 15.29
N ALA A 11 -8.60 -33.10 14.54
CA ALA A 11 -8.81 -31.68 14.84
C ALA A 11 -9.60 -31.45 16.14
N LYS A 12 -10.66 -32.22 16.38
CA LYS A 12 -11.44 -32.15 17.62
C LYS A 12 -10.65 -32.58 18.85
N GLU A 13 -9.69 -33.50 18.69
CA GLU A 13 -8.79 -33.95 19.76
C GLU A 13 -7.60 -32.99 19.99
N GLY A 14 -7.53 -31.85 19.28
CA GLY A 14 -6.41 -30.91 19.37
C GLY A 14 -5.09 -31.45 18.81
N LYS A 15 -5.16 -32.54 18.04
CA LYS A 15 -4.02 -33.17 17.33
C LYS A 15 -3.82 -32.59 15.93
N THR A 16 -4.44 -31.46 15.61
CA THR A 16 -4.02 -30.63 14.47
C THR A 16 -2.55 -30.31 14.66
N THR A 17 -1.73 -30.85 13.74
CA THR A 17 -0.28 -30.69 13.60
C THR A 17 0.25 -29.45 14.33
N LYS A 18 0.65 -29.62 15.59
CA LYS A 18 1.53 -28.66 16.27
C LYS A 18 2.77 -28.58 15.38
N PHE A 19 2.96 -27.44 14.74
CA PHE A 19 4.21 -27.13 14.09
C PHE A 19 5.29 -27.19 15.18
N ASP A 20 6.06 -28.27 15.17
CA ASP A 20 7.15 -28.49 16.12
C ASP A 20 8.29 -27.55 15.74
N LEU A 21 8.21 -26.35 16.32
CA LEU A 21 9.11 -25.24 16.06
C LEU A 21 10.56 -25.63 16.41
N ASP A 22 10.75 -26.43 17.46
CA ASP A 22 12.06 -26.88 17.91
C ASP A 22 12.68 -27.88 16.93
N LYS A 23 11.87 -28.80 16.41
CA LYS A 23 12.29 -29.71 15.33
C LYS A 23 12.61 -28.94 14.04
N TYR A 24 11.80 -27.96 13.67
CA TYR A 24 12.04 -27.12 12.50
C TYR A 24 13.35 -26.32 12.62
N ILE A 25 13.60 -25.69 13.78
CA ILE A 25 14.84 -24.95 14.07
C ILE A 25 16.05 -25.90 14.05
N THR A 26 15.93 -27.09 14.63
CA THR A 26 16.98 -28.11 14.65
C THR A 26 17.33 -28.60 13.24
N ASP A 27 16.33 -28.85 12.40
CA ASP A 27 16.53 -29.26 11.01
C ASP A 27 17.09 -28.12 10.14
N MET A 28 16.75 -26.86 10.44
CA MET A 28 17.34 -25.68 9.79
C MET A 28 18.83 -25.52 10.11
N ASN A 29 19.24 -25.82 11.34
CA ASN A 29 20.61 -25.70 11.82
C ASN A 29 21.52 -26.84 11.35
N LYS A 30 20.95 -27.99 10.99
CA LYS A 30 21.70 -29.13 10.41
C LYS A 30 22.04 -28.96 8.93
N ARG A 31 21.44 -27.99 8.23
CA ARG A 31 21.67 -27.79 6.78
C ARG A 31 23.02 -27.14 6.52
N THR A 32 23.82 -27.76 5.69
CA THR A 32 25.10 -27.19 5.22
C THR A 32 24.86 -25.93 4.39
N PRO A 33 25.82 -25.00 4.29
CA PRO A 33 25.68 -23.79 3.48
C PRO A 33 25.31 -24.07 2.02
N TRP A 34 25.73 -25.21 1.47
CA TRP A 34 25.40 -25.64 0.11
C TRP A 34 23.95 -26.12 -0.02
N GLN A 35 23.42 -26.85 0.97
CA GLN A 35 22.00 -27.23 1.01
C GLN A 35 21.10 -26.00 1.11
N LYS A 36 21.47 -25.00 1.92
CA LYS A 36 20.75 -23.72 1.98
C LYS A 36 20.73 -22.99 0.64
N ARG A 37 21.83 -23.03 -0.12
CA ARG A 37 21.90 -22.45 -1.48
C ARG A 37 20.98 -23.19 -2.46
N ILE A 38 20.94 -24.52 -2.42
CA ILE A 38 20.05 -25.30 -3.27
C ILE A 38 18.59 -25.09 -2.89
N ASP A 39 18.28 -25.09 -1.59
CA ASP A 39 16.92 -24.81 -1.12
C ASP A 39 16.48 -23.41 -1.56
N ASN A 40 17.36 -22.41 -1.49
CA ASN A 40 17.07 -21.07 -2.02
C ASN A 40 16.85 -21.07 -3.54
N ILE A 41 17.62 -21.84 -4.31
CA ILE A 41 17.44 -21.98 -5.75
C ILE A 41 16.13 -22.70 -6.08
N ILE A 42 15.82 -23.81 -5.40
CA ILE A 42 14.56 -24.55 -5.57
C ILE A 42 13.37 -23.68 -5.16
N TRP A 43 13.49 -22.94 -4.06
CA TRP A 43 12.48 -21.99 -3.62
C TRP A 43 12.31 -20.86 -4.65
N TRP A 44 13.40 -20.31 -5.18
CA TRP A 44 13.35 -19.30 -6.24
C TRP A 44 12.76 -19.82 -7.55
N ILE A 45 13.07 -21.05 -7.96
CA ILE A 45 12.48 -21.68 -9.15
C ILE A 45 10.99 -21.95 -8.91
N ARG A 46 10.64 -22.58 -7.79
CA ARG A 46 9.27 -23.04 -7.49
C ARG A 46 8.32 -21.90 -7.11
N TYR A 47 8.78 -20.91 -6.38
CA TYR A 47 7.97 -19.78 -5.93
C TYR A 47 8.16 -18.53 -6.81
N GLY A 48 9.33 -18.35 -7.43
CA GLY A 48 9.57 -17.21 -8.32
C GLY A 48 9.14 -17.48 -9.76
N ILE A 49 9.61 -18.56 -10.37
CA ILE A 49 9.35 -18.84 -11.79
C ILE A 49 7.99 -19.52 -11.99
N TRP A 50 7.72 -20.61 -11.27
CA TRP A 50 6.49 -21.38 -11.48
C TRP A 50 5.22 -20.63 -11.08
N GLN A 51 5.24 -19.83 -10.00
CA GLN A 51 4.09 -18.97 -9.68
C GLN A 51 3.86 -17.89 -10.75
N LYS A 52 4.91 -17.31 -11.33
CA LYS A 52 4.76 -16.35 -12.44
C LYS A 52 4.15 -17.01 -13.66
N ILE A 53 4.58 -18.22 -14.02
CA ILE A 53 4.02 -18.97 -15.15
C ILE A 53 2.56 -19.36 -14.89
N GLU A 54 2.21 -19.81 -13.68
CA GLU A 54 0.82 -20.12 -13.29
C GLU A 54 -0.07 -18.87 -13.10
N ALA A 55 0.53 -17.70 -12.87
CA ALA A 55 -0.17 -16.43 -12.72
C ALA A 55 -0.40 -15.71 -14.05
N MET A 56 0.44 -15.95 -15.07
CA MET A 56 0.37 -15.27 -16.37
C MET A 56 -1.01 -15.39 -17.07
N PRO A 57 -1.72 -16.54 -17.07
CA PRO A 57 -3.09 -16.60 -17.59
C PRO A 57 -4.09 -15.77 -16.78
N ARG A 58 -3.81 -15.53 -15.49
CA ARG A 58 -4.67 -14.75 -14.58
C ARG A 58 -4.47 -13.25 -14.72
N GLU A 59 -3.26 -12.81 -15.08
CA GLU A 59 -2.96 -11.39 -15.35
C GLU A 59 -3.87 -10.83 -16.47
N HIS A 60 -4.02 -11.57 -17.56
CA HIS A 60 -4.94 -11.18 -18.65
C HIS A 60 -6.41 -11.13 -18.21
N VAL A 61 -6.83 -12.03 -17.30
CA VAL A 61 -8.18 -11.99 -16.73
C VAL A 61 -8.36 -10.73 -15.90
N TRP A 62 -7.37 -10.36 -15.09
CA TRP A 62 -7.39 -9.15 -14.27
C TRP A 62 -7.43 -7.88 -15.13
N ASP A 63 -6.69 -7.83 -16.22
CA ASP A 63 -6.75 -6.69 -17.15
C ASP A 63 -8.12 -6.58 -17.83
N CYS A 64 -8.71 -7.69 -18.29
CA CYS A 64 -10.07 -7.70 -18.80
C CYS A 64 -11.09 -7.22 -17.76
N GLN A 65 -10.91 -7.59 -16.48
CA GLN A 65 -11.75 -7.08 -15.39
C GLN A 65 -11.60 -5.57 -15.21
N ARG A 66 -10.36 -5.05 -15.20
CA ARG A 66 -10.09 -3.61 -15.13
C ARG A 66 -10.72 -2.84 -16.28
N ILE A 67 -10.63 -3.34 -17.51
CA ILE A 67 -11.27 -2.73 -18.68
C ILE A 67 -12.80 -2.73 -18.52
N LYS A 68 -13.40 -3.84 -18.07
CA LYS A 68 -14.86 -4.00 -18.03
C LYS A 68 -15.54 -3.20 -16.90
N ARG A 69 -14.92 -3.10 -15.72
CA ARG A 69 -15.55 -2.48 -14.54
C ARG A 69 -14.65 -1.51 -13.75
N GLY A 70 -13.44 -1.22 -14.23
CA GLY A 70 -12.50 -0.28 -13.61
C GLY A 70 -11.51 -0.90 -12.61
N PHE A 71 -11.72 -2.14 -12.16
CA PHE A 71 -10.82 -2.85 -11.23
C PHE A 71 -10.90 -4.37 -11.38
N SER A 72 -9.85 -5.08 -10.97
CA SER A 72 -9.77 -6.55 -10.92
C SER A 72 -10.08 -7.10 -9.53
N ASP A 73 -10.38 -8.40 -9.44
CA ASP A 73 -10.56 -9.06 -8.13
C ASP A 73 -9.30 -8.98 -7.27
N GLN A 74 -8.11 -8.98 -7.87
CA GLN A 74 -6.84 -8.82 -7.15
C GLN A 74 -6.72 -7.43 -6.54
N ASP A 75 -7.14 -6.39 -7.25
CA ASP A 75 -7.08 -5.00 -6.76
C ASP A 75 -7.90 -4.82 -5.47
N VAL A 76 -8.98 -5.59 -5.29
CA VAL A 76 -9.83 -5.52 -4.09
C VAL A 76 -9.13 -6.03 -2.83
N TRP A 77 -8.11 -6.89 -2.95
CA TRP A 77 -7.33 -7.37 -1.79
C TRP A 77 -6.44 -6.28 -1.17
N GLY A 78 -6.12 -5.24 -1.93
CA GLY A 78 -5.38 -4.05 -1.51
C GLY A 78 -5.94 -2.83 -2.19
N PHE A 79 -7.22 -2.54 -1.93
CA PHE A 79 -7.96 -1.56 -2.73
C PHE A 79 -7.45 -0.14 -2.56
N ASP A 80 -6.98 0.19 -1.35
CA ASP A 80 -6.23 1.40 -1.04
C ASP A 80 -4.92 1.50 -1.83
N TYR A 81 -4.16 0.40 -1.92
CA TYR A 81 -2.93 0.32 -2.71
C TYR A 81 -3.17 0.50 -4.21
N PHE A 82 -4.29 -0.02 -4.72
CA PHE A 82 -4.70 0.19 -6.10
C PHE A 82 -5.18 1.62 -6.36
N LEU A 83 -6.03 2.16 -5.47
CA LEU A 83 -6.67 3.47 -5.68
C LEU A 83 -5.72 4.64 -5.47
N ALA A 84 -4.80 4.58 -4.51
CA ALA A 84 -3.88 5.67 -4.21
C ALA A 84 -3.13 6.17 -5.47
N PRO A 85 -2.44 5.33 -6.26
CA PRO A 85 -1.76 5.78 -7.47
C PRO A 85 -2.73 6.21 -8.58
N VAL A 86 -3.92 5.60 -8.67
CA VAL A 86 -4.94 6.00 -9.66
C VAL A 86 -5.43 7.41 -9.40
N ILE A 87 -5.81 7.72 -8.15
CA ILE A 87 -6.30 9.04 -7.75
C ILE A 87 -5.18 10.07 -7.85
N ALA A 88 -3.98 9.75 -7.38
CA ALA A 88 -2.82 10.64 -7.48
C ALA A 88 -2.53 11.04 -8.93
N LYS A 89 -2.38 10.06 -9.82
CA LYS A 89 -2.09 10.30 -11.25
C LYS A 89 -3.24 11.03 -11.94
N GLY A 90 -4.48 10.64 -11.66
CA GLY A 90 -5.67 11.33 -12.19
C GLY A 90 -5.71 12.81 -11.79
N CYS A 91 -5.46 13.12 -10.52
CA CYS A 91 -5.41 14.51 -10.05
C CYS A 91 -4.25 15.30 -10.64
N ARG A 92 -3.08 14.69 -10.88
CA ARG A 92 -1.97 15.34 -11.61
C ARG A 92 -2.34 15.67 -13.05
N GLU A 93 -3.06 14.76 -13.70
CA GLU A 93 -3.47 14.96 -15.08
C GLU A 93 -4.54 16.05 -15.18
N LEU A 94 -5.53 16.03 -14.28
CA LEU A 94 -6.48 17.14 -14.13
C LEU A 94 -5.76 18.44 -13.79
N GLN A 95 -4.76 18.44 -12.92
CA GLN A 95 -3.99 19.65 -12.59
C GLN A 95 -3.29 20.23 -13.83
N ARG A 96 -2.80 19.36 -14.72
CA ARG A 96 -2.10 19.74 -15.95
C ARG A 96 -3.05 20.31 -17.00
N GLN A 97 -4.23 19.70 -17.17
CA GLN A 97 -5.17 20.02 -18.24
C GLN A 97 -6.28 20.99 -17.83
N ALA A 98 -6.70 20.99 -16.57
CA ALA A 98 -7.85 21.67 -15.96
C ALA A 98 -8.59 22.63 -16.90
N HIS A 99 -9.60 22.12 -17.60
CA HIS A 99 -10.51 22.93 -18.40
C HIS A 99 -11.68 23.46 -17.55
N GLY A 100 -12.06 22.72 -16.51
CA GLY A 100 -13.06 23.11 -15.51
C GLY A 100 -12.46 23.58 -14.18
N CYS A 101 -13.25 24.35 -13.44
CA CYS A 101 -12.97 24.78 -12.06
C CYS A 101 -14.27 24.82 -11.24
N PRO A 102 -14.25 24.43 -9.95
CA PRO A 102 -15.40 24.57 -9.06
C PRO A 102 -15.99 25.99 -9.02
N GLY A 103 -17.33 26.08 -9.08
CA GLY A 103 -18.05 27.35 -9.03
C GLY A 103 -17.76 28.20 -7.79
N ASP A 104 -17.57 27.57 -6.63
CA ASP A 104 -17.25 28.26 -5.37
C ASP A 104 -15.88 28.96 -5.40
N LEU A 105 -14.95 28.48 -6.21
CA LEU A 105 -13.65 29.14 -6.40
C LEU A 105 -13.78 30.37 -7.30
N TYR A 106 -14.60 30.31 -8.35
CA TYR A 106 -14.89 31.47 -9.21
C TYR A 106 -15.53 32.61 -8.42
N GLU A 107 -16.57 32.31 -7.64
CA GLU A 107 -17.26 33.30 -6.81
C GLU A 107 -16.31 33.99 -5.82
N LYS A 108 -15.34 33.22 -5.30
CA LYS A 108 -14.42 33.71 -4.25
C LYS A 108 -13.23 34.48 -4.80
N PHE A 109 -12.67 34.07 -5.93
CA PHE A 109 -11.36 34.53 -6.39
C PHE A 109 -11.38 35.22 -7.76
N GLY A 110 -12.47 35.11 -8.53
CA GLY A 110 -12.51 35.52 -9.93
C GLY A 110 -11.87 34.48 -10.86
N GLU A 111 -12.02 34.67 -12.18
CA GLU A 111 -11.73 33.64 -13.19
C GLU A 111 -10.30 33.11 -13.16
N GLU A 112 -9.31 33.97 -13.37
CA GLU A 112 -7.89 33.57 -13.47
C GLU A 112 -7.39 32.93 -12.18
N LYS A 113 -7.66 33.57 -11.04
CA LYS A 113 -7.19 33.12 -9.72
C LYS A 113 -7.92 31.85 -9.26
N ALA A 114 -9.17 31.63 -9.66
CA ALA A 114 -9.88 30.40 -9.35
C ALA A 114 -9.19 29.17 -9.96
N PHE A 115 -8.71 29.28 -11.20
CA PHE A 115 -7.96 28.19 -11.84
C PHE A 115 -6.62 27.92 -11.15
N GLU A 116 -5.89 28.95 -10.73
CA GLU A 116 -4.64 28.77 -9.98
C GLU A 116 -4.89 28.05 -8.65
N GLU A 117 -5.90 28.49 -7.91
CA GLU A 117 -6.32 27.86 -6.66
C GLU A 117 -6.77 26.41 -6.88
N TRP A 118 -7.51 26.15 -7.96
CA TRP A 118 -7.96 24.81 -8.29
C TRP A 118 -6.78 23.88 -8.63
N LYS A 119 -5.83 24.33 -9.44
CA LYS A 119 -4.59 23.59 -9.71
C LYS A 119 -3.80 23.32 -8.44
N MET A 120 -3.76 24.26 -7.51
CA MET A 120 -3.11 24.08 -6.21
C MET A 120 -3.85 23.03 -5.35
N VAL A 121 -5.18 23.05 -5.33
CA VAL A 121 -6.01 22.05 -4.65
C VAL A 121 -5.78 20.64 -5.24
N LEU A 122 -5.86 20.49 -6.57
CA LEU A 122 -5.59 19.22 -7.25
C LEU A 122 -4.19 18.68 -6.94
N GLY A 123 -3.18 19.57 -6.93
CA GLY A 123 -1.82 19.21 -6.57
C GLY A 123 -1.68 18.71 -5.12
N LYS A 124 -2.44 19.28 -4.19
CA LYS A 124 -2.47 18.82 -2.78
C LYS A 124 -3.16 17.48 -2.64
N ILE A 125 -4.29 17.27 -3.31
CA ILE A 125 -4.97 15.97 -3.34
C ILE A 125 -4.01 14.91 -3.90
N ALA A 126 -3.37 15.19 -5.04
CA ALA A 126 -2.41 14.27 -5.66
C ALA A 126 -1.28 13.91 -4.68
N LYS A 127 -0.67 14.91 -4.04
CA LYS A 127 0.40 14.70 -3.06
C LYS A 127 -0.06 13.88 -1.85
N THR A 128 -1.30 14.06 -1.38
CA THR A 128 -1.85 13.23 -0.29
C THR A 128 -1.89 11.76 -0.66
N PHE A 129 -2.37 11.42 -1.86
CA PHE A 129 -2.40 10.02 -2.30
C PHE A 129 -1.02 9.46 -2.67
N GLU A 130 -0.08 10.28 -3.17
CA GLU A 130 1.34 9.92 -3.30
C GLU A 130 1.97 9.58 -1.94
N THR A 131 1.63 10.35 -0.90
CA THR A 131 2.07 10.07 0.48
C THR A 131 1.40 8.82 1.04
N ALA A 132 0.11 8.61 0.76
CA ALA A 132 -0.60 7.38 1.15
C ALA A 132 0.09 6.13 0.59
N GLN A 133 0.50 6.18 -0.68
CA GLN A 133 1.27 5.10 -1.32
C GLN A 133 2.56 4.80 -0.54
N LYS A 134 3.33 5.82 -0.18
CA LYS A 134 4.57 5.67 0.62
C LYS A 134 4.31 5.09 2.01
N ILE A 135 3.17 5.42 2.62
CA ILE A 135 2.77 4.81 3.91
C ILE A 135 2.49 3.32 3.71
N LEU A 136 1.77 2.94 2.66
CA LEU A 136 1.46 1.55 2.34
C LEU A 136 2.71 0.73 1.97
N ASP A 137 3.67 1.36 1.29
CA ASP A 137 4.99 0.77 1.00
C ASP A 137 5.90 0.68 2.24
N ASN A 138 5.44 1.16 3.41
CA ASN A 138 6.17 1.25 4.67
C ASN A 138 7.42 2.17 4.60
N ASP A 139 7.45 3.12 3.67
CA ASP A 139 8.49 4.15 3.62
C ASP A 139 8.24 5.25 4.66
N LEU A 140 6.98 5.51 5.01
CA LEU A 140 6.56 6.55 5.93
C LEU A 140 5.65 6.01 7.04
N TYR A 141 5.92 6.40 8.28
CA TYR A 141 5.00 6.22 9.40
C TYR A 141 4.27 7.52 9.72
N ILE A 142 2.94 7.41 9.84
CA ILE A 142 2.04 8.52 10.15
C ILE A 142 1.34 8.29 11.49
N ILE A 143 1.05 9.39 12.18
CA ILE A 143 0.08 9.49 13.27
C ILE A 143 -0.82 10.71 13.01
N SER A 144 -1.96 10.80 13.68
CA SER A 144 -2.78 12.01 13.61
C SER A 144 -2.01 13.23 14.12
N SER A 145 -2.26 14.40 13.55
CA SER A 145 -1.63 15.64 14.02
C SER A 145 -2.00 16.00 15.46
N GLU A 146 -3.13 15.51 15.96
CA GLU A 146 -3.62 15.70 17.33
C GLU A 146 -2.81 14.88 18.35
N GLU A 147 -2.33 13.70 17.96
CA GLU A 147 -1.54 12.81 18.80
C GLU A 147 -0.03 13.00 18.62
N TYR A 148 0.38 13.85 17.68
CA TYR A 148 1.79 14.10 17.41
C TYR A 148 2.49 14.73 18.63
N THR A 149 3.61 14.14 19.02
CA THR A 149 4.55 14.73 19.98
C THR A 149 5.98 14.58 19.48
N GLU A 150 6.87 15.49 19.89
CA GLU A 150 8.29 15.38 19.60
C GLU A 150 8.89 14.08 20.16
N GLU A 151 8.40 13.61 21.30
CA GLU A 151 8.80 12.32 21.88
C GLU A 151 8.42 11.15 20.97
N TRP A 152 7.19 11.14 20.43
CA TRP A 152 6.74 10.13 19.48
C TRP A 152 7.61 10.12 18.22
N TYR A 153 7.84 11.31 17.65
CA TYR A 153 8.64 11.47 16.43
C TYR A 153 10.07 10.95 16.61
N ASN A 154 10.71 11.34 17.72
CA ASN A 154 12.07 10.89 18.04
C ASN A 154 12.14 9.39 18.31
N LYS A 155 11.15 8.83 19.03
CA LYS A 155 11.06 7.39 19.28
C LYS A 155 10.93 6.60 17.98
N TRP A 156 10.03 7.00 17.09
CA TRP A 156 9.80 6.30 15.83
C TRP A 156 10.96 6.44 14.85
N ASN A 157 11.59 7.61 14.77
CA ASN A 157 12.78 7.76 13.95
C ASN A 157 13.94 6.89 14.42
N LYS A 158 14.08 6.66 15.73
CA LYS A 158 15.06 5.70 16.25
C LYS A 158 14.72 4.28 15.81
N ILE A 159 13.46 3.85 15.97
CA ILE A 159 13.00 2.53 15.53
C ILE A 159 13.21 2.34 14.01
N ALA A 160 12.82 3.33 13.21
CA ALA A 160 12.92 3.27 11.77
C ALA A 160 14.38 3.17 11.29
N LYS A 161 15.30 3.91 11.94
CA LYS A 161 16.76 3.76 11.71
C LYS A 161 17.26 2.38 12.04
N ASP A 162 16.79 1.76 13.12
CA ASP A 162 17.21 0.42 13.52
C ASP A 162 16.66 -0.65 12.56
N ILE A 163 15.42 -0.49 12.09
CA ILE A 163 14.84 -1.34 11.04
C ILE A 163 15.62 -1.18 9.72
N GLY A 164 15.92 0.05 9.29
CA GLY A 164 16.65 0.35 8.06
C GLY A 164 18.09 -0.16 8.04
N LYS A 165 18.71 -0.45 9.19
CA LYS A 165 20.01 -1.16 9.24
C LYS A 165 19.89 -2.64 8.84
N THR A 166 18.71 -3.23 9.02
CA THR A 166 18.47 -4.67 8.82
C THR A 166 17.80 -5.01 7.50
N LYS A 167 17.17 -4.02 6.85
CA LYS A 167 16.47 -4.18 5.58
C LYS A 167 16.79 -3.02 4.65
N GLU A 168 16.72 -3.26 3.34
CA GLU A 168 16.96 -2.28 2.27
C GLU A 168 15.80 -1.27 2.11
N TYR A 169 15.16 -0.84 3.21
CA TYR A 169 14.05 0.11 3.20
C TYR A 169 14.43 1.40 3.92
N ASN A 170 14.13 2.54 3.30
CA ASN A 170 14.41 3.87 3.85
C ASN A 170 13.20 4.39 4.62
N CYS A 171 12.90 3.74 5.73
CA CYS A 171 11.73 4.04 6.54
C CYS A 171 11.98 5.21 7.50
N ARG A 172 11.00 6.12 7.67
CA ARG A 172 11.04 7.20 8.67
C ARG A 172 9.67 7.63 9.17
N ALA A 173 9.63 8.34 10.30
CA ALA A 173 8.42 9.04 10.74
C ALA A 173 8.19 10.31 9.90
N MET A 174 6.93 10.64 9.66
CA MET A 174 6.54 11.94 9.08
C MET A 174 6.72 13.07 10.09
N THR A 175 7.09 14.26 9.62
CA THR A 175 7.11 15.47 10.46
C THR A 175 5.70 16.01 10.68
N LEU A 176 5.52 16.88 11.67
CA LEU A 176 4.22 17.52 11.93
C LEU A 176 3.70 18.29 10.70
N GLU A 177 4.57 18.98 9.97
CA GLU A 177 4.21 19.71 8.76
C GLU A 177 3.72 18.76 7.67
N GLU A 178 4.40 17.63 7.47
CA GLU A 178 3.99 16.61 6.49
C GLU A 178 2.64 16.00 6.84
N ILE A 179 2.40 15.71 8.13
CA ILE A 179 1.12 15.18 8.62
C ILE A 179 0.00 16.20 8.36
N LYS A 180 0.22 17.48 8.71
CA LYS A 180 -0.78 18.54 8.48
C LYS A 180 -1.11 18.73 7.00
N GLU A 181 -0.10 18.69 6.13
CA GLU A 181 -0.33 18.77 4.68
C GLU A 181 -1.08 17.54 4.15
N TYR A 182 -0.76 16.35 4.64
CA TYR A 182 -1.46 15.11 4.30
C TYR A 182 -2.95 15.16 4.69
N GLU A 183 -3.26 15.53 5.94
CA GLU A 183 -4.63 15.70 6.45
C GLU A 183 -5.40 16.79 5.70
N LYS A 184 -4.72 17.90 5.36
CA LYS A 184 -5.32 18.99 4.59
C LYS A 184 -5.71 18.54 3.18
N GLY A 185 -4.87 17.74 2.51
CA GLY A 185 -5.23 17.21 1.19
C GLY A 185 -6.40 16.23 1.24
N TRP A 186 -6.56 15.44 2.32
CA TRP A 186 -7.77 14.64 2.54
C TRP A 186 -9.03 15.50 2.69
N LYS A 187 -8.93 16.63 3.43
CA LYS A 187 -10.05 17.59 3.53
C LYS A 187 -10.41 18.20 2.17
N PHE A 188 -9.41 18.50 1.35
CA PHE A 188 -9.66 18.96 -0.03
C PHE A 188 -10.32 17.90 -0.90
N PHE A 189 -9.82 16.66 -0.84
CA PHE A 189 -10.41 15.54 -1.57
C PHE A 189 -11.87 15.35 -1.19
N ALA A 190 -12.19 15.32 0.11
CA ALA A 190 -13.55 15.20 0.60
C ALA A 190 -14.44 16.37 0.14
N LYS A 191 -13.94 17.61 0.21
CA LYS A 191 -14.69 18.81 -0.21
C LYS A 191 -15.00 18.79 -1.72
N TYR A 192 -14.01 18.46 -2.55
CA TYR A 192 -14.08 18.62 -3.99
C TYR A 192 -14.26 17.30 -4.75
N PHE A 193 -14.67 16.23 -4.07
CA PHE A 193 -14.84 14.91 -4.67
C PHE A 193 -15.75 14.96 -5.92
N TYR A 194 -16.85 15.71 -5.84
CA TYR A 194 -17.80 15.90 -6.95
C TYR A 194 -17.36 16.93 -7.99
N ASN A 195 -16.14 17.46 -7.87
CA ASN A 195 -15.52 18.38 -8.81
C ASN A 195 -14.28 17.79 -9.49
N LEU A 196 -13.98 16.50 -9.27
CA LEU A 196 -12.91 15.77 -9.96
C LEU A 196 -13.35 15.34 -11.37
N TRP A 197 -13.83 16.30 -12.14
CA TRP A 197 -14.19 16.16 -13.55
C TRP A 197 -13.51 17.29 -14.32
N ASP A 198 -13.44 17.09 -15.64
CA ASP A 198 -12.91 18.07 -16.59
C ASP A 198 -14.05 18.67 -17.40
#